data_AF-A0A1G5N9R2-F1
#
_entry.id   AF-A0A1G5N9R2-F1
#
_cell.length_a   1.000
_cell.length_b   1.000
_cell.length_c   1.000
_cell.angle_alpha   90.00
_cell.angle_beta   90.00
_cell.angle_gamma   90.00
#
_symmetry.space_group_name_H-M   'P 1'
#
loop_
_entity.id
_entity.type
_entity.pdbx_description
1 polymer ?
#
loop_
_entity_poly.entity_id
_entity_poly.type
_entity_poly.pdbx_seq_one_letter_code
_entity_poly.pdbx_strand_id
1 'polypeptide(L)'
;MLPKTGMTLHDGLTGRYDAAAYAAVIAAALHGELGSTHRALKTIRRWTGAGERTAVNWLAANNGPSGPHLVMLAHHSDAVLKAFLVMAAREQVVVDLDLVHARAELAAAVAAIDRLLATDKVAGSHH
;
A
#
# COMPACT_ATOMS: atom_id res chain seq x y z
N MET A 1 2.53 37.18 -19.78
CA MET A 1 2.67 35.82 -20.33
C MET A 1 3.92 35.21 -19.73
N LEU A 2 3.81 34.08 -19.04
CA LEU A 2 4.93 33.41 -18.37
C LEU A 2 5.45 32.26 -19.25
N PRO A 3 6.77 32.06 -19.39
CA PRO A 3 7.30 30.99 -20.23
C PRO A 3 7.14 29.62 -19.58
N LYS A 4 6.79 28.62 -20.41
CA LYS A 4 6.61 27.19 -20.05
C LYS A 4 7.95 26.45 -19.99
N THR A 5 8.86 26.88 -19.12
CA THR A 5 10.09 26.12 -18.90
C THR A 5 9.84 25.11 -17.80
N GLY A 6 9.54 23.88 -18.21
CA GLY A 6 9.47 22.73 -17.32
C GLY A 6 10.80 22.59 -16.59
N MET A 7 10.73 22.72 -15.27
CA MET A 7 11.84 22.53 -14.34
C MET A 7 12.32 21.08 -14.47
N THR A 8 13.35 20.85 -15.28
CA THR A 8 14.19 19.65 -15.17
C THR A 8 14.87 19.70 -13.82
N LEU A 9 14.25 19.06 -12.82
CA LEU A 9 14.86 18.93 -11.51
C LEU A 9 16.06 17.99 -11.64
N HIS A 10 17.20 18.56 -11.27
CA HIS A 10 18.55 18.08 -11.41
C HIS A 10 18.79 16.64 -10.93
N ASP A 11 19.37 15.88 -11.86
CA ASP A 11 20.40 14.86 -11.70
C ASP A 11 21.34 15.18 -10.51
N GLY A 12 21.31 14.39 -9.43
CA GLY A 12 22.28 14.50 -8.33
C GLY A 12 21.79 14.08 -6.93
N LEU A 13 20.50 14.21 -6.62
CA LEU A 13 19.90 13.74 -5.34
C LEU A 13 18.97 12.53 -5.51
N THR A 14 18.70 12.14 -6.74
CA THR A 14 17.66 11.18 -7.17
C THR A 14 18.14 9.74 -7.33
N GLY A 15 19.39 9.43 -6.97
CA GLY A 15 20.09 8.21 -7.39
C GLY A 15 19.48 6.86 -6.99
N ARG A 16 18.42 6.83 -6.17
CA ARG A 16 17.73 5.57 -5.78
C ARG A 16 16.35 5.39 -6.41
N TYR A 17 15.64 6.46 -6.76
CA TYR A 17 14.33 6.42 -7.37
C TYR A 17 14.16 7.62 -8.30
N ASP A 18 14.51 7.44 -9.57
CA ASP A 18 14.11 8.39 -10.61
C ASP A 18 12.60 8.29 -10.88
N ALA A 19 12.08 9.14 -11.76
CA ALA A 19 10.65 9.18 -12.06
C ALA A 19 10.11 7.86 -12.63
N ALA A 20 10.94 7.10 -13.35
CA ALA A 20 10.57 5.82 -13.95
C ALA A 20 10.52 4.71 -12.88
N ALA A 21 11.52 4.64 -12.01
CA ALA A 21 11.55 3.70 -10.89
C ALA A 21 10.37 3.95 -9.93
N TYR A 22 10.09 5.22 -9.62
CA TYR A 22 8.92 5.59 -8.83
C TYR A 22 7.61 5.12 -9.49
N ALA A 23 7.42 5.39 -10.77
CA ALA A 23 6.22 4.97 -11.51
C ALA A 23 6.06 3.44 -11.50
N ALA A 24 7.15 2.70 -11.72
CA ALA A 24 7.15 1.24 -11.74
C ALA A 24 6.77 0.64 -10.37
N VAL A 25 7.33 1.17 -9.28
CA VAL A 25 7.01 0.70 -7.92
C VAL A 25 5.54 0.93 -7.57
N ILE A 26 5.00 2.11 -7.89
CA ILE A 26 3.58 2.40 -7.64
C ILE A 26 2.66 1.56 -8.53
N ALA A 27 2.99 1.37 -9.81
CA ALA A 27 2.24 0.50 -10.71
C ALA A 27 2.17 -0.94 -10.19
N ALA A 28 3.31 -1.47 -9.74
CA ALA A 28 3.39 -2.81 -9.17
C ALA A 28 2.52 -2.95 -7.91
N ALA A 29 2.54 -1.96 -7.02
CA ALA A 29 1.71 -1.95 -5.83
C ALA A 29 0.20 -1.94 -6.17
N LEU A 30 -0.21 -1.07 -7.09
CA LEU A 30 -1.60 -1.01 -7.56
C LEU A 30 -2.04 -2.32 -8.22
N HIS A 31 -1.17 -2.96 -9.01
CA HIS A 31 -1.46 -4.25 -9.61
C HIS A 31 -1.55 -5.38 -8.58
N GLY A 32 -0.68 -5.39 -7.57
CA GLY A 32 -0.71 -6.38 -6.51
C GLY A 32 -2.02 -6.36 -5.72
N GLU A 33 -2.56 -5.16 -5.46
CA GLU A 33 -3.79 -5.00 -4.66
C GLU A 33 -5.08 -5.05 -5.51
N LEU A 34 -5.10 -4.38 -6.66
CA LEU A 34 -6.32 -4.17 -7.46
C LEU A 34 -6.40 -5.08 -8.69
N GLY A 35 -5.29 -5.73 -9.07
CA GLY A 35 -5.13 -6.44 -10.33
C GLY A 35 -4.90 -5.52 -11.54
N SER A 36 -4.98 -6.08 -12.74
CA SER A 36 -4.69 -5.38 -14.02
C SER A 36 -5.93 -5.09 -14.87
N THR A 37 -7.12 -5.07 -14.25
CA THR A 37 -8.39 -4.97 -14.98
C THR A 37 -8.96 -3.55 -15.02
N HIS A 38 -9.97 -3.33 -15.88
CA HIS A 38 -10.76 -2.10 -15.92
C HIS A 38 -11.36 -1.72 -14.54
N ARG A 39 -11.56 -2.70 -13.64
CA ARG A 39 -11.97 -2.46 -12.26
C ARG A 39 -10.93 -1.66 -11.47
N ALA A 40 -9.64 -1.94 -11.64
CA ALA A 40 -8.55 -1.21 -10.99
C ALA A 40 -8.59 0.28 -11.40
N LEU A 41 -8.75 0.54 -12.69
CA LEU A 41 -8.89 1.90 -13.24
C LEU A 41 -10.08 2.65 -12.61
N LYS A 42 -11.26 2.02 -12.52
CA LYS A 42 -12.44 2.64 -11.90
C LYS A 42 -12.21 2.93 -10.42
N THR A 43 -11.57 2.02 -9.69
CA THR A 43 -11.25 2.18 -8.26
C THR A 43 -10.27 3.34 -8.05
N ILE A 44 -9.16 3.38 -8.79
CA ILE A 44 -8.17 4.45 -8.71
C ILE A 44 -8.81 5.82 -8.94
N ARG A 45 -9.63 5.94 -10.00
CA ARG A 45 -10.32 7.20 -10.29
C ARG A 45 -11.30 7.59 -9.19
N ARG A 46 -12.00 6.63 -8.58
CA ARG A 46 -12.91 6.89 -7.46
C ARG A 46 -12.16 7.38 -6.22
N TRP A 47 -10.99 6.81 -5.93
CA TRP A 47 -10.17 7.22 -4.78
C TRP A 47 -9.51 8.58 -4.96
N THR A 48 -9.13 8.91 -6.20
CA THR A 48 -8.23 10.03 -6.45
C THR A 48 -8.86 11.19 -7.23
N GLY A 49 -10.03 11.00 -7.81
CA GLY A 49 -10.63 11.94 -8.76
C GLY A 49 -9.86 12.09 -10.08
N ALA A 50 -8.80 11.29 -10.29
CA ALA A 50 -7.96 11.43 -11.47
C ALA A 50 -8.71 11.12 -12.77
N GLY A 51 -8.29 11.78 -13.85
CA GLY A 51 -8.75 11.48 -15.19
C GLY A 51 -8.36 10.07 -15.63
N GLU A 52 -9.11 9.52 -16.57
CA GLU A 52 -8.92 8.13 -17.03
C GLU A 52 -7.52 7.87 -17.59
N ARG A 53 -7.06 8.74 -18.50
CA ARG A 53 -5.71 8.65 -19.07
C ARG A 53 -4.61 8.72 -18.01
N THR A 54 -4.81 9.52 -16.95
CA THR A 54 -3.86 9.66 -15.85
C THR A 54 -3.74 8.35 -15.07
N ALA A 55 -4.88 7.76 -14.69
CA ALA A 55 -4.89 6.49 -13.98
C ALA A 55 -4.38 5.32 -14.83
N VAL A 56 -4.65 5.32 -16.15
CA VAL A 56 -4.04 4.37 -17.09
C VAL A 56 -2.53 4.53 -17.13
N ASN A 57 -2.01 5.76 -17.17
CA ASN A 57 -0.57 5.99 -17.18
C ASN A 57 0.10 5.52 -15.88
N TRP A 58 -0.56 5.65 -14.73
CA TRP A 58 -0.04 5.12 -13.46
C TRP A 58 0.02 3.61 -13.46
N LEU A 59 -1.03 2.93 -13.93
CA LEU A 59 -1.04 1.47 -14.06
C LEU A 59 0.01 0.96 -15.06
N ALA A 60 0.23 1.71 -16.15
CA ALA A 60 1.24 1.38 -17.16
C ALA A 60 2.67 1.81 -16.77
N ALA A 61 2.88 2.38 -15.59
CA ALA A 61 4.16 2.97 -15.16
C ALA A 61 4.73 4.05 -16.11
N ASN A 62 3.90 4.65 -16.97
CA ASN A 62 4.32 5.72 -17.89
C ASN A 62 4.65 7.02 -17.14
N ASN A 63 3.93 7.28 -16.04
CA ASN A 63 4.25 8.31 -15.08
C ASN A 63 3.74 7.89 -13.69
N GLY A 64 4.29 8.45 -12.63
CA GLY A 64 3.79 8.23 -11.28
C GLY A 64 2.71 9.26 -10.88
N PRO A 65 1.95 8.99 -9.81
CA PRO A 65 1.04 9.97 -9.25
C PRO A 65 1.80 11.18 -8.70
N SER A 66 1.21 12.37 -8.79
CA SER A 66 1.73 13.53 -8.06
C SER A 66 1.54 13.37 -6.56
N GLY A 67 2.24 14.16 -5.74
CA GLY A 67 2.17 14.07 -4.28
C GLY A 67 0.74 13.97 -3.71
N PRO A 68 -0.20 14.86 -4.08
CA PRO A 68 -1.59 14.75 -3.61
C PRO A 68 -2.29 13.45 -4.02
N HIS A 69 -2.07 12.97 -5.25
CA HIS A 69 -2.66 11.71 -5.71
C HIS A 69 -2.03 10.50 -5.01
N LEU A 70 -0.73 10.56 -4.73
CA LEU A 70 -0.04 9.53 -3.95
C LEU A 70 -0.60 9.45 -2.53
N VAL A 71 -0.86 10.59 -1.87
CA VAL A 71 -1.48 10.62 -0.54
C VAL A 71 -2.87 9.98 -0.56
N MET A 72 -3.70 10.31 -1.56
CA MET A 72 -5.03 9.69 -1.69
C MET A 72 -4.95 8.19 -1.95
N LEU A 73 -4.00 7.74 -2.78
CA LEU A 73 -3.79 6.31 -3.02
C LEU A 73 -3.32 5.61 -1.75
N ALA A 74 -2.30 6.13 -1.06
CA ALA A 74 -1.78 5.57 0.18
C ALA A 74 -2.80 5.59 1.33
N HIS A 75 -3.78 6.49 1.30
CA HIS A 75 -4.89 6.51 2.24
C HIS A 75 -5.85 5.33 2.05
N HIS A 76 -5.97 4.81 0.83
CA HIS A 76 -6.92 3.75 0.48
C HIS A 76 -6.28 2.38 0.19
N SER A 77 -4.98 2.34 -0.08
CA SER A 77 -4.23 1.17 -0.49
C SER A 77 -3.01 0.97 0.40
N ASP A 78 -3.05 -0.10 1.20
CA ASP A 78 -1.93 -0.52 2.04
C ASP A 78 -0.71 -0.90 1.19
N ALA A 79 -0.93 -1.49 0.01
CA ALA A 79 0.15 -1.81 -0.91
C ALA A 79 0.90 -0.54 -1.38
N VAL A 80 0.18 0.52 -1.71
CA VAL A 80 0.78 1.81 -2.12
C VAL A 80 1.48 2.48 -0.94
N LEU A 81 0.87 2.46 0.27
CA LEU A 81 1.51 2.99 1.47
C LEU A 81 2.82 2.26 1.78
N LYS A 82 2.81 0.92 1.74
CA LYS A 82 4.00 0.08 1.96
C LYS A 82 5.07 0.38 0.92
N ALA A 83 4.71 0.48 -0.35
CA ALA A 83 5.63 0.83 -1.42
C ALA A 83 6.28 2.20 -1.21
N PHE A 84 5.50 3.21 -0.79
CA PHE A 84 6.02 4.53 -0.45
C PHE A 84 6.99 4.49 0.73
N LEU A 85 6.67 3.75 1.80
CA LEU A 85 7.54 3.63 2.97
C LEU A 85 8.85 2.90 2.65
N VAL A 86 8.82 1.87 1.80
CA VAL A 86 10.03 1.19 1.30
C VAL A 86 10.90 2.18 0.51
N MET A 87 10.31 2.97 -0.40
CA MET A 87 11.06 3.99 -1.14
C MET A 87 11.65 5.06 -0.22
N ALA A 88 10.98 5.37 0.88
CA ALA A 88 11.45 6.30 1.91
C ALA A 88 12.49 5.69 2.87
N ALA A 89 12.93 4.44 2.67
CA ALA A 89 13.79 3.69 3.59
C ALA A 89 13.22 3.61 5.02
N ARG A 90 11.89 3.46 5.11
CA ARG A 90 11.10 3.33 6.33
C ARG A 90 10.35 2.00 6.39
N GLU A 91 10.85 0.97 5.71
CA GLU A 91 10.23 -0.36 5.70
C GLU A 91 10.07 -0.98 7.09
N GLN A 92 10.94 -0.60 8.04
CA GLN A 92 10.83 -1.05 9.44
C GLN A 92 9.51 -0.61 10.10
N VAL A 93 8.96 0.55 9.74
CA VAL A 93 7.65 1.01 10.25
C VAL A 93 6.53 0.05 9.83
N VAL A 94 6.63 -0.52 8.63
CA VAL A 94 5.67 -1.51 8.14
C VAL A 94 5.84 -2.83 8.89
N VAL A 95 7.08 -3.29 9.08
CA VAL A 95 7.38 -4.54 9.80
C VAL A 95 6.92 -4.47 11.26
N ASP A 96 7.13 -3.35 11.94
CA ASP A 96 6.73 -3.17 13.34
C ASP A 96 5.21 -3.20 13.50
N LEU A 97 4.46 -2.55 12.59
CA LEU A 97 3.01 -2.58 12.59
C LEU A 97 2.46 -3.98 12.28
N ASP A 98 2.99 -4.63 11.24
CA ASP A 98 2.59 -5.98 10.84
C ASP A 98 2.86 -6.99 11.98
N LEU A 99 4.00 -6.86 12.69
CA LEU A 99 4.37 -7.74 13.80
C LEU A 99 3.50 -7.54 15.03
N VAL A 100 3.19 -6.30 15.41
CA VAL A 100 2.29 -6.00 16.52
C VAL A 100 0.89 -6.54 16.23
N HIS A 101 0.39 -6.36 15.00
CA HIS A 101 -0.89 -6.90 14.57
C HIS A 101 -0.91 -8.43 14.59
N ALA A 102 0.09 -9.07 13.98
CA ALA A 102 0.22 -10.53 13.98
C ALA A 102 0.31 -11.12 15.41
N ARG A 103 1.02 -10.45 16.32
CA ARG A 103 1.08 -10.83 17.73
C ARG A 103 -0.30 -10.76 18.40
N ALA A 104 -1.08 -9.72 18.10
CA ALA A 104 -2.42 -9.57 18.66
C ALA A 104 -3.38 -10.65 18.16
N GLU A 105 -3.36 -10.94 16.86
CA GLU A 105 -4.16 -12.03 16.27
C GLU A 105 -3.79 -13.39 16.86
N LEU A 106 -2.49 -13.69 16.98
CA LEU A 106 -2.01 -14.93 17.58
C LEU A 106 -2.44 -15.05 19.05
N ALA A 107 -2.32 -13.98 19.83
CA ALA A 107 -2.76 -13.97 21.23
C ALA A 107 -4.26 -14.23 21.37
N ALA A 108 -5.08 -13.64 20.49
CA ALA A 108 -6.52 -13.88 20.47
C ALA A 108 -6.86 -15.33 20.11
N ALA A 109 -6.16 -15.92 19.14
CA ALA A 109 -6.32 -17.32 18.76
C ALA A 109 -5.97 -18.27 19.92
N VAL A 110 -4.85 -18.05 20.60
CA VAL A 110 -4.45 -18.83 21.78
C VAL A 110 -5.51 -18.73 22.88
N ALA A 111 -5.98 -17.52 23.19
CA ALA A 111 -7.04 -17.33 24.19
C ALA A 111 -8.38 -18.00 23.81
N ALA A 112 -8.67 -18.15 22.52
CA ALA A 112 -9.83 -18.93 22.07
C ALA A 112 -9.63 -20.44 22.31
N ILE A 113 -8.44 -20.96 22.02
CA ILE A 113 -8.08 -22.37 22.28
C ILE A 113 -8.18 -22.67 23.79
N ASP A 114 -7.62 -21.82 24.64
CA ASP A 114 -7.63 -22.01 26.09
C ASP A 114 -9.06 -22.06 26.65
N ARG A 115 -9.96 -21.21 26.14
CA ARG A 115 -11.38 -21.22 26.51
C ARG A 115 -12.06 -22.53 26.14
N LEU A 116 -11.80 -23.06 24.95
CA LEU A 116 -12.35 -24.34 24.49
C LEU A 116 -11.85 -25.52 25.34
N LEU A 117 -10.56 -25.53 25.67
CA LEU A 117 -9.95 -26.56 26.53
C LEU A 117 -10.46 -26.48 27.97
N ALA A 118 -10.74 -25.28 28.48
CA ALA A 118 -11.30 -25.09 29.82
C ALA A 118 -12.75 -25.61 29.92
N THR A 119 -13.58 -25.44 28.89
CA THR A 119 -14.95 -25.98 28.85
C THR A 119 -15.01 -27.50 28.85
N ASP A 120 -14.05 -28.17 28.19
CA ASP A 120 -13.97 -29.65 28.17
C ASP A 120 -13.64 -30.24 29.54
N LYS A 121 -12.79 -29.54 30.31
CA LYS A 121 -12.44 -29.93 31.69
C LYS A 121 -13.63 -29.87 32.66
N VAL A 122 -14.54 -28.92 32.47
CA VAL A 122 -15.73 -28.77 33.32
C VAL A 122 -16.76 -29.85 33.03
N ALA A 123 -16.91 -30.26 31.76
CA ALA A 123 -17.83 -31.34 31.37
C ALA A 123 -17.37 -32.73 31.85
N GLY A 124 -16.06 -32.97 31.97
CA GLY A 124 -15.51 -34.25 32.41
C GLY A 124 -15.47 -34.48 33.93
N SER A 125 -15.77 -33.48 34.77
CA SER A 125 -15.67 -33.57 36.24
C SER A 125 -16.99 -33.99 36.95
N HIS A 126 -18.03 -34.35 36.19
CA HIS A 126 -19.35 -34.74 36.71
C HIS A 126 -19.65 -36.25 36.53
N HIS A 127 -18.64 -37.11 36.49
CA HIS A 127 -18.76 -38.57 36.62
C HIS A 127 -17.90 -39.05 37.78
#